data_AF-A0A959TST2-F1
#
_entry.id   AF-A0A959TST2-F1
#
_cell.length_a   1.000
_cell.length_b   1.000
_cell.length_c   1.000
_cell.angle_alpha   90.00
_cell.angle_beta   90.00
_cell.angle_gamma   90.00
#
_symmetry.space_group_name_H-M   'P 1'
#
loop_
_entity.id
_entity.type
_entity.pdbx_description
1 polymer ?
#
loop_
_entity_poly.entity_id
_entity_poly.type
_entity_poly.pdbx_seq_one_letter_code
_entity_poly.pdbx_strand_id
1 'polypeptide(L)'
;MAHTRSSFLIALILPIMAFGQAGTLDLSFNGTGYTSTAIGTNNDLGRAVLQQADGKIVVAGMAVIGAYFDLALVRYMPDGSLDASFGSGGYTTAPVQPIRDEAYDLAIRPTGEYVVAGRSGNGTTDDYAVAQFTSNGMLDAGFGNAGVAFSDLVSNEQFNALALQNDGKIVAAGSMAGFGGLLIRFNADGTLDNTFGTAGIVTSIVPGTTGGVFEDVVIQTDGKIIVVGSFVGGMAGNWTVARFNSDGTPDLSFGSNGFTSTDIGTLSSLPEEARAAALDANGRIVVAGHARNSLDLVVARYLSDGSLDAA
;
A
#
# COMPACT_ATOMS: atom_id res chain seq x y z
N MET A 1 59.88 -0.61 -53.13
CA MET A 1 58.50 -1.04 -52.80
C MET A 1 58.51 -1.64 -51.41
N ALA A 2 58.14 -0.87 -50.40
CA ALA A 2 58.04 -1.33 -49.02
C ALA A 2 56.55 -1.28 -48.65
N HIS A 3 55.98 -2.43 -48.26
CA HIS A 3 54.64 -2.52 -47.69
C HIS A 3 54.76 -2.92 -46.23
N THR A 4 54.56 -1.95 -45.33
CA THR A 4 54.29 -2.15 -43.91
C THR A 4 52.86 -2.66 -43.75
N ARG A 5 52.68 -3.83 -43.15
CA ARG A 5 51.36 -4.35 -42.74
C ARG A 5 51.04 -3.82 -41.34
N SER A 6 50.00 -3.01 -41.24
CA SER A 6 49.40 -2.62 -39.96
C SER A 6 48.52 -3.75 -39.44
N SER A 7 48.86 -4.28 -38.28
CA SER A 7 48.00 -5.21 -37.53
C SER A 7 46.98 -4.40 -36.72
N PHE A 8 45.69 -4.54 -37.04
CA PHE A 8 44.60 -4.04 -36.20
C PHE A 8 44.25 -5.10 -35.16
N LEU A 9 44.37 -4.74 -33.87
CA LEU A 9 43.84 -5.52 -32.76
C LEU A 9 42.38 -5.09 -32.53
N ILE A 10 41.42 -5.95 -32.89
CA ILE A 10 40.01 -5.76 -32.51
C ILE A 10 39.84 -6.35 -31.12
N ALA A 11 39.75 -5.48 -30.10
CA ALA A 11 39.33 -5.89 -28.77
C ALA A 11 37.80 -6.07 -28.78
N LEU A 12 37.36 -7.33 -28.88
CA LEU A 12 35.96 -7.70 -28.70
C LEU A 12 35.64 -7.65 -27.20
N ILE A 13 35.06 -6.55 -26.73
CA ILE A 13 34.48 -6.49 -25.39
C ILE A 13 33.10 -7.14 -25.47
N LEU A 14 33.02 -8.42 -25.10
CA LEU A 14 31.74 -9.07 -24.84
C LEU A 14 31.19 -8.50 -23.52
N PRO A 15 29.93 -8.03 -23.46
CA PRO A 15 29.30 -7.74 -22.19
C PRO A 15 29.23 -9.05 -21.40
N ILE A 16 29.88 -9.06 -20.23
CA ILE A 16 29.72 -10.14 -19.26
C ILE A 16 28.30 -9.99 -18.73
N MET A 17 27.35 -10.70 -19.34
CA MET A 17 26.07 -10.96 -18.70
C MET A 17 26.34 -11.98 -17.59
N ALA A 18 26.60 -11.47 -16.38
CA ALA A 18 26.63 -12.28 -15.18
C ALA A 18 25.19 -12.69 -14.87
N PHE A 19 24.78 -13.85 -15.37
CA PHE A 19 23.58 -14.49 -14.85
C PHE A 19 23.90 -15.00 -13.44
N GLY A 20 23.45 -14.25 -12.43
CA GLY A 20 23.36 -14.80 -11.08
C GLY A 20 22.58 -16.12 -11.14
N GLN A 21 23.03 -17.13 -10.39
CA GLN A 21 22.26 -18.37 -10.27
C GLN A 21 20.86 -18.01 -9.76
N ALA A 22 19.80 -18.65 -10.28
CA ALA A 22 18.46 -18.40 -9.78
C ALA A 22 18.43 -18.54 -8.24
N GLY A 23 17.98 -17.49 -7.56
CA GLY A 23 18.00 -17.41 -6.09
C GLY A 23 19.21 -16.70 -5.47
N THR A 24 20.18 -16.21 -6.26
CA THR A 24 21.22 -15.30 -5.77
C THR A 24 20.80 -13.85 -5.97
N LEU A 25 21.31 -12.96 -5.11
CA LEU A 25 21.17 -11.51 -5.26
C LEU A 25 21.70 -11.03 -6.62
N ASP A 26 20.98 -10.10 -7.25
CA ASP A 26 21.42 -9.43 -8.47
C ASP A 26 22.45 -8.34 -8.14
N LEU A 27 23.73 -8.67 -8.26
CA LEU A 27 24.82 -7.74 -7.93
C LEU A 27 24.92 -6.53 -8.87
N SER A 28 24.15 -6.47 -9.96
CA SER A 28 24.02 -5.24 -10.76
C SER A 28 23.25 -4.15 -10.01
N PHE A 29 22.46 -4.52 -9.00
CA PHE A 29 21.77 -3.60 -8.11
C PHE A 29 22.71 -3.10 -7.01
N ASN A 30 23.23 -1.89 -7.17
CA ASN A 30 24.10 -1.15 -6.25
C ASN A 30 25.37 -1.93 -5.85
N GLY A 31 25.81 -2.88 -6.68
CA GLY A 31 26.99 -3.72 -6.43
C GLY A 31 26.82 -4.81 -5.37
N THR A 32 25.70 -4.83 -4.64
CA THR A 32 25.48 -5.72 -3.49
C THR A 32 24.19 -6.53 -3.60
N GLY A 33 23.32 -6.20 -4.56
CA GLY A 33 21.96 -6.75 -4.66
C GLY A 33 20.95 -6.13 -3.72
N TYR A 34 21.33 -5.11 -2.95
CA TYR A 34 20.44 -4.34 -2.10
C TYR A 34 20.96 -2.91 -1.95
N THR A 35 20.12 -2.01 -1.42
CA THR A 35 20.53 -0.64 -1.12
C THR A 35 20.09 -0.29 0.29
N SER A 36 20.81 0.62 0.94
CA SER A 36 20.51 1.11 2.28
C SER A 36 20.78 2.60 2.30
N THR A 37 19.79 3.39 2.74
CA THR A 37 19.89 4.83 2.89
C THR A 37 19.54 5.18 4.32
N ALA A 38 20.44 5.87 5.00
CA ALA A 38 20.17 6.45 6.32
C ALA A 38 19.53 7.82 6.11
N ILE A 39 18.32 8.01 6.63
CA ILE A 39 17.54 9.25 6.47
C ILE A 39 17.59 10.07 7.76
N GLY A 40 17.57 9.39 8.90
CA GLY A 40 17.48 9.99 10.22
C GLY A 40 18.62 9.66 11.18
N THR A 41 18.32 9.78 12.47
CA THR A 41 19.25 9.53 13.58
C THR A 41 19.16 8.12 14.15
N ASN A 42 18.16 7.33 13.75
CA ASN A 42 17.93 5.96 14.22
C ASN A 42 17.23 5.11 13.15
N ASN A 43 16.55 4.02 13.55
CA ASN A 43 15.87 3.09 12.67
C ASN A 43 14.95 3.78 11.66
N ASP A 44 15.13 3.44 10.40
CA ASP A 44 14.24 3.78 9.30
C ASP A 44 13.52 2.50 8.84
N LEU A 45 12.24 2.58 8.48
CA LEU A 45 11.45 1.43 8.04
C LEU A 45 10.82 1.69 6.68
N GLY A 46 11.14 0.86 5.69
CA GLY A 46 10.37 0.77 4.45
C GLY A 46 9.12 -0.10 4.66
N ARG A 47 7.95 0.43 4.30
CA ARG A 47 6.64 -0.24 4.46
C ARG A 47 6.01 -0.59 3.12
N ALA A 48 6.13 0.33 2.16
CA ALA A 48 5.58 0.16 0.83
C ALA A 48 6.65 0.44 -0.23
N VAL A 49 6.54 -0.23 -1.36
CA VAL A 49 7.44 -0.05 -2.50
C VAL A 49 6.64 -0.04 -3.79
N LEU A 50 7.00 0.86 -4.69
CA LEU A 50 6.55 0.82 -6.08
C LEU A 50 7.72 0.98 -7.05
N GLN A 51 7.54 0.44 -8.25
CA GLN A 51 8.42 0.69 -9.38
C GLN A 51 7.69 1.58 -10.38
N GLN A 52 8.35 2.66 -10.78
CA GLN A 52 7.89 3.56 -11.82
C GLN A 52 8.09 2.93 -13.21
N ALA A 53 7.39 3.45 -14.24
CA ALA A 53 7.51 2.94 -15.60
C ALA A 53 8.92 3.10 -16.22
N ASP A 54 9.72 4.05 -15.72
CA ASP A 54 11.12 4.25 -16.11
C ASP A 54 12.11 3.37 -15.31
N GLY A 55 11.59 2.49 -14.46
CA GLY A 55 12.35 1.55 -13.65
C GLY A 55 12.85 2.10 -12.32
N LYS A 56 12.67 3.40 -12.03
CA LYS A 56 13.00 3.96 -10.70
C LYS A 56 12.12 3.32 -9.64
N ILE A 57 12.64 3.23 -8.42
CA ILE A 57 11.98 2.56 -7.29
C ILE A 57 11.72 3.59 -6.20
N VAL A 58 10.49 3.67 -5.72
CA VAL A 58 10.13 4.54 -4.59
C VAL A 58 9.72 3.68 -3.42
N VAL A 59 10.27 3.98 -2.25
CA VAL A 59 9.93 3.34 -0.98
C VAL A 59 9.33 4.38 -0.05
N ALA A 60 8.21 4.06 0.58
CA ALA A 60 7.57 4.87 1.61
C ALA A 60 7.58 4.15 2.95
N GLY A 61 7.59 4.92 4.03
CA GLY A 61 7.54 4.40 5.39
C GLY A 61 7.77 5.49 6.42
N MET A 62 8.70 5.25 7.35
CA MET A 62 9.10 6.22 8.37
C MET A 62 10.61 6.28 8.56
N ALA A 63 11.07 7.43 9.04
CA ALA A 63 12.43 7.65 9.49
C ALA A 63 12.41 8.29 10.89
N VAL A 64 13.40 7.95 11.73
CA VAL A 64 13.50 8.58 13.06
C VAL A 64 14.32 9.86 12.98
N ILE A 65 13.68 11.01 13.15
CA ILE A 65 14.32 12.34 13.12
C ILE A 65 14.40 12.89 14.54
N GLY A 66 15.60 12.84 15.13
CA GLY A 66 15.80 13.20 16.54
C GLY A 66 15.12 12.19 17.47
N ALA A 67 14.00 12.60 18.08
CA ALA A 67 13.22 11.77 19.00
C ALA A 67 11.84 11.35 18.43
N TYR A 68 11.53 11.75 17.20
CA TYR A 68 10.22 11.57 16.58
C TYR A 68 10.30 10.68 15.35
N PHE A 69 9.16 10.12 14.96
CA PHE A 69 9.03 9.32 13.75
C PHE A 69 8.38 10.20 12.69
N ASP A 70 9.07 10.44 11.58
CA ASP A 70 8.54 11.24 10.48
C ASP A 70 8.27 10.31 9.30
N LEU A 71 7.20 10.59 8.57
CA LEU A 71 6.89 9.91 7.32
C LEU A 71 8.06 10.15 6.35
N ALA A 72 8.54 9.11 5.68
CA ALA A 72 9.67 9.20 4.75
C ALA A 72 9.36 8.58 3.39
N LEU A 73 9.79 9.24 2.32
CA LEU A 73 9.89 8.69 0.97
C LEU A 73 11.33 8.74 0.50
N VAL A 74 11.81 7.67 -0.13
CA VAL A 74 13.13 7.60 -0.77
C VAL A 74 13.00 7.05 -2.18
N ARG A 75 13.78 7.58 -3.12
CA ARG A 75 13.80 7.09 -4.50
C ARG A 75 15.17 6.59 -4.93
N TYR A 76 15.18 5.45 -5.58
CA TYR A 76 16.36 4.84 -6.17
C TYR A 76 16.23 4.77 -7.69
N MET A 77 17.38 4.81 -8.35
CA MET A 77 17.53 4.50 -9.76
C MET A 77 17.28 3.00 -10.02
N PRO A 78 17.07 2.58 -11.28
CA PRO A 78 16.87 1.16 -11.61
C PRO A 78 18.03 0.27 -11.17
N ASP A 79 19.24 0.83 -11.09
CA ASP A 79 20.45 0.13 -10.62
C ASP A 79 20.59 0.15 -9.09
N GLY A 80 19.60 0.64 -8.33
CA GLY A 80 19.61 0.69 -6.86
C GLY A 80 20.43 1.83 -6.25
N SER A 81 21.10 2.65 -7.06
CA SER A 81 21.74 3.87 -6.58
C SER A 81 20.70 4.91 -6.16
N LEU A 82 21.03 5.75 -5.18
CA LEU A 82 20.10 6.78 -4.68
C LEU A 82 19.87 7.87 -5.73
N ASP A 83 18.61 8.20 -6.02
CA ASP A 83 18.28 9.27 -6.96
C ASP A 83 18.35 10.64 -6.29
N ALA A 84 19.52 11.27 -6.33
CA ALA A 84 19.77 12.58 -5.72
C ALA A 84 18.86 13.73 -6.24
N SER A 85 18.11 13.53 -7.33
CA SER A 85 17.15 14.52 -7.83
C SER A 85 15.78 14.47 -7.12
N PHE A 86 15.57 13.47 -6.27
CA PHE A 86 14.35 13.31 -5.50
C PHE A 86 14.47 13.96 -4.12
N GLY A 87 13.46 14.75 -3.74
CA GLY A 87 13.38 15.41 -2.45
C GLY A 87 14.65 16.22 -2.14
N SER A 88 15.15 16.04 -0.92
CA SER A 88 16.43 16.57 -0.46
C SER A 88 17.53 15.50 -0.59
N GLY A 89 18.07 15.34 -1.80
CA GLY A 89 19.26 14.51 -2.04
C GLY A 89 19.00 13.00 -2.05
N GLY A 90 17.78 12.58 -2.39
CA GLY A 90 17.39 11.17 -2.50
C GLY A 90 16.09 10.83 -1.78
N TYR A 91 15.69 11.64 -0.81
CA TYR A 91 14.56 11.37 0.07
C TYR A 91 13.90 12.65 0.57
N THR A 92 12.71 12.49 1.13
CA THR A 92 11.96 13.53 1.84
C THR A 92 11.43 12.95 3.14
N THR A 93 11.47 13.75 4.21
CA THR A 93 10.71 13.49 5.43
C THR A 93 9.62 14.54 5.60
N ALA A 94 8.48 14.13 6.16
CA ALA A 94 7.33 15.00 6.38
C ALA A 94 6.75 14.74 7.78
N PRO A 95 7.01 15.64 8.76
CA PRO A 95 6.31 15.61 10.03
C PRO A 95 4.87 16.11 9.81
N VAL A 96 3.89 15.24 9.99
CA VAL A 96 2.46 15.53 9.89
C VAL A 96 1.93 15.95 11.25
N GLN A 97 2.21 15.17 12.29
CA GLN A 97 1.92 15.49 13.68
C GLN A 97 3.19 15.44 14.55
N PRO A 98 3.18 15.98 15.78
CA PRO A 98 4.42 16.22 16.52
C PRO A 98 5.24 15.00 16.93
N ILE A 99 4.67 13.78 16.93
CA ILE A 99 5.30 12.62 17.58
C ILE A 99 5.61 11.48 16.62
N ARG A 100 4.65 11.09 15.78
CA ARG A 100 4.78 9.89 14.96
C ARG A 100 4.00 9.99 13.66
N ASP A 101 4.65 9.80 12.54
CA ASP A 101 4.03 9.73 11.23
C ASP A 101 4.61 8.55 10.44
N GLU A 102 3.74 7.69 9.92
CA GLU A 102 4.13 6.49 9.18
C GLU A 102 3.28 6.37 7.92
N ALA A 103 3.90 6.13 6.78
CA ALA A 103 3.21 5.62 5.59
C ALA A 103 3.21 4.09 5.64
N TYR A 104 2.04 3.47 5.48
CA TYR A 104 1.89 2.02 5.34
C TYR A 104 1.71 1.58 3.89
N ASP A 105 1.16 2.45 3.05
CA ASP A 105 0.98 2.17 1.62
C ASP A 105 1.30 3.38 0.74
N LEU A 106 1.57 3.12 -0.54
CA LEU A 106 2.04 4.09 -1.53
C LEU A 106 1.48 3.76 -2.92
N ALA A 107 0.84 4.75 -3.56
CA ALA A 107 0.49 4.69 -4.98
C ALA A 107 1.08 5.87 -5.75
N ILE A 108 1.15 5.71 -7.09
CA ILE A 108 1.57 6.73 -8.03
C ILE A 108 0.41 7.09 -8.97
N ARG A 109 0.17 8.39 -9.14
CA ARG A 109 -0.80 8.88 -10.12
C ARG A 109 -0.23 8.81 -11.55
N PRO A 110 -1.07 8.78 -12.60
CA PRO A 110 -0.59 8.85 -13.98
C PRO A 110 0.27 10.09 -14.29
N THR A 111 0.05 11.18 -13.55
CA THR A 111 0.78 12.45 -13.61
C THR A 111 2.12 12.42 -12.86
N GLY A 112 2.40 11.36 -12.10
CA GLY A 112 3.68 11.09 -11.44
C GLY A 112 3.77 11.52 -9.98
N GLU A 113 2.75 12.16 -9.41
CA GLU A 113 2.65 12.41 -7.98
C GLU A 113 2.44 11.10 -7.20
N TYR A 114 2.95 11.07 -5.99
CA TYR A 114 2.83 9.95 -5.07
C TYR A 114 1.79 10.28 -4.02
N VAL A 115 0.95 9.30 -3.70
CA VAL A 115 0.00 9.37 -2.59
C VAL A 115 0.35 8.28 -1.61
N VAL A 116 0.44 8.61 -0.34
CA VAL A 116 0.69 7.66 0.74
C VAL A 116 -0.43 7.71 1.75
N ALA A 117 -0.68 6.58 2.41
CA ALA A 117 -1.66 6.47 3.49
C ALA A 117 -1.03 5.74 4.68
N GLY A 118 -1.46 6.11 5.88
CA GLY A 118 -0.96 5.51 7.11
C GLY A 118 -1.56 6.17 8.34
N ARG A 119 -0.71 6.51 9.30
CA ARG A 119 -1.09 7.16 10.55
C ARG A 119 -0.19 8.35 10.89
N SER A 120 -0.74 9.29 11.62
CA SER A 120 -0.05 10.38 12.30
C SER A 120 -0.45 10.41 13.78
N GLY A 121 0.43 10.84 14.67
CA GLY A 121 0.19 10.82 16.11
C GLY A 121 0.73 12.04 16.83
N ASN A 122 -0.07 12.54 17.77
CA ASN A 122 0.26 13.70 18.62
C ASN A 122 0.83 13.31 20.00
N GLY A 123 1.01 12.01 20.26
CA GLY A 123 1.48 11.46 21.54
C GLY A 123 0.38 11.03 22.50
N THR A 124 -0.88 11.30 22.17
CA THR A 124 -2.06 10.84 22.92
C THR A 124 -2.98 9.97 22.08
N THR A 125 -3.16 10.31 20.81
CA THR A 125 -3.96 9.59 19.82
C THR A 125 -3.15 9.38 18.54
N ASP A 126 -3.53 8.34 17.79
CA ASP A 126 -3.13 8.17 16.39
C ASP A 126 -4.34 8.44 15.50
N ASP A 127 -4.17 9.33 14.54
CA ASP A 127 -5.16 9.64 13.51
C ASP A 127 -4.70 9.03 12.18
N TYR A 128 -5.62 8.77 11.26
CA TYR A 128 -5.23 8.40 9.91
C TYR A 128 -4.57 9.59 9.21
N ALA A 129 -3.67 9.33 8.28
CA ALA A 129 -3.10 10.36 7.42
C ALA A 129 -3.03 9.89 5.97
N VAL A 130 -3.35 10.79 5.03
CA VAL A 130 -3.05 10.66 3.61
C VAL A 130 -2.22 11.86 3.20
N ALA A 131 -1.05 11.64 2.60
CA ALA A 131 -0.19 12.72 2.14
C ALA A 131 0.12 12.58 0.66
N GLN A 132 0.35 13.71 -0.01
CA GLN A 132 0.73 13.74 -1.41
C GLN A 132 2.10 14.38 -1.60
N PHE A 133 2.89 13.77 -2.48
CA PHE A 133 4.18 14.26 -2.91
C PHE A 133 4.19 14.49 -4.41
N THR A 134 4.83 15.55 -4.85
CA THR A 134 5.08 15.84 -6.25
C THR A 134 5.95 14.75 -6.89
N SER A 135 6.04 14.72 -8.22
CA SER A 135 6.86 13.73 -8.94
C SER A 135 8.37 13.80 -8.63
N ASN A 136 8.85 14.93 -8.12
CA ASN A 136 10.21 15.10 -7.60
C ASN A 136 10.32 14.87 -6.08
N GLY A 137 9.28 14.38 -5.41
CA GLY A 137 9.33 13.92 -4.01
C GLY A 137 9.12 15.00 -2.96
N MET A 138 8.76 16.22 -3.34
CA MET A 138 8.45 17.27 -2.38
C MET A 138 7.00 17.13 -1.90
N LEU A 139 6.71 17.44 -0.64
CA LEU A 139 5.33 17.47 -0.15
C LEU A 139 4.52 18.49 -0.97
N ASP A 140 3.38 18.07 -1.50
CA ASP A 140 2.55 18.88 -2.39
C ASP A 140 1.59 19.76 -1.60
N ALA A 141 1.96 21.01 -1.36
CA ALA A 141 1.15 21.96 -0.58
C ALA A 141 -0.27 22.21 -1.14
N GLY A 142 -0.55 21.84 -2.40
CA GLY A 142 -1.88 21.97 -3.00
C GLY A 142 -2.87 20.87 -2.59
N PHE A 143 -2.40 19.82 -1.91
CA PHE A 143 -3.25 18.70 -1.46
C PHE A 143 -3.71 18.89 -0.01
N GLY A 144 -5.00 18.71 0.24
CA GLY A 144 -5.60 18.79 1.56
C GLY A 144 -5.21 20.06 2.30
N ASN A 145 -4.76 19.90 3.55
CA ASN A 145 -4.16 20.95 4.35
C ASN A 145 -2.63 20.87 4.24
N ALA A 146 -2.06 21.71 3.36
CA ALA A 146 -0.61 21.84 3.17
C ALA A 146 0.14 20.53 2.86
N GLY A 147 -0.49 19.65 2.07
CA GLY A 147 0.05 18.36 1.62
C GLY A 147 -0.52 17.14 2.31
N VAL A 148 -1.40 17.32 3.29
CA VAL A 148 -1.97 16.22 4.07
C VAL A 148 -3.48 16.33 4.20
N ALA A 149 -4.16 15.22 4.00
CA ALA A 149 -5.54 15.00 4.40
C ALA A 149 -5.58 14.11 5.65
N PHE A 150 -6.07 14.66 6.75
CA PHE A 150 -6.33 13.94 8.00
C PHE A 150 -7.52 14.58 8.72
N SER A 151 -8.20 13.81 9.57
CA SER A 151 -9.19 14.32 10.53
C SER A 151 -9.21 13.40 11.73
N ASP A 152 -9.32 13.99 12.91
CA ASP A 152 -9.64 13.29 14.15
C ASP A 152 -11.13 12.90 14.09
N LEU A 153 -11.41 11.60 13.90
CA LEU A 153 -12.77 11.08 13.92
C LEU A 153 -13.08 10.48 15.29
N VAL A 154 -12.16 9.67 15.79
CA VAL A 154 -12.13 9.17 17.17
C VAL A 154 -10.67 9.16 17.66
N SER A 155 -10.40 8.51 18.79
CA SER A 155 -9.07 8.59 19.40
C SER A 155 -8.00 7.73 18.72
N ASN A 156 -8.35 6.83 17.80
CA ASN A 156 -7.41 5.89 17.19
C ASN A 156 -7.93 5.41 15.83
N GLU A 157 -7.32 5.96 14.78
CA GLU A 157 -7.53 5.57 13.39
C GLU A 157 -6.20 5.35 12.68
N GLN A 158 -6.21 4.46 11.69
CA GLN A 158 -5.10 4.30 10.77
C GLN A 158 -5.60 3.76 9.43
N PHE A 159 -4.88 4.08 8.36
CA PHE A 159 -5.00 3.38 7.09
C PHE A 159 -3.87 2.37 6.93
N ASN A 160 -4.19 1.18 6.41
CA ASN A 160 -3.20 0.15 6.07
C ASN A 160 -2.92 0.11 4.57
N ALA A 161 -3.89 0.54 3.75
CA ALA A 161 -3.82 0.48 2.30
C ALA A 161 -4.55 1.64 1.63
N LEU A 162 -4.20 1.93 0.38
CA LEU A 162 -4.88 2.89 -0.46
C LEU A 162 -4.95 2.43 -1.92
N ALA A 163 -5.98 2.87 -2.63
CA ALA A 163 -6.08 2.67 -4.06
C ALA A 163 -6.60 3.93 -4.77
N LEU A 164 -6.13 4.14 -5.99
CA LEU A 164 -6.54 5.25 -6.85
C LEU A 164 -7.70 4.79 -7.75
N GLN A 165 -8.75 5.59 -7.82
CA GLN A 165 -9.82 5.42 -8.80
C GLN A 165 -9.45 6.12 -10.13
N ASN A 166 -10.08 5.68 -11.23
CA ASN A 166 -9.82 6.23 -12.58
C ASN A 166 -10.13 7.72 -12.72
N ASP A 167 -10.98 8.27 -11.85
CA ASP A 167 -11.32 9.69 -11.80
C ASP A 167 -10.37 10.53 -10.92
N GLY A 168 -9.30 9.92 -10.41
CA GLY A 168 -8.28 10.56 -9.57
C GLY A 168 -8.62 10.60 -8.09
N LYS A 169 -9.79 10.10 -7.67
CA LYS A 169 -10.13 9.96 -6.24
C LYS A 169 -9.27 8.89 -5.58
N ILE A 170 -9.10 9.03 -4.27
CA ILE A 170 -8.29 8.14 -3.43
C ILE A 170 -9.23 7.42 -2.48
N VAL A 171 -9.17 6.10 -2.44
CA VAL A 171 -9.88 5.28 -1.46
C VAL A 171 -8.84 4.70 -0.51
N ALA A 172 -8.97 4.95 0.79
CA ALA A 172 -8.04 4.46 1.81
C ALA A 172 -8.78 3.56 2.81
N ALA A 173 -8.15 2.43 3.16
CA ALA A 173 -8.72 1.38 3.98
C ALA A 173 -7.88 1.12 5.23
N GLY A 174 -8.53 0.81 6.36
CA GLY A 174 -7.86 0.55 7.62
C GLY A 174 -8.80 0.26 8.76
N SER A 175 -8.55 0.84 9.92
CA SER A 175 -9.31 0.60 11.15
C SER A 175 -9.68 1.87 11.89
N MET A 176 -10.81 1.82 12.59
CA MET A 176 -11.29 2.85 13.50
C MET A 176 -11.68 2.20 14.83
N ALA A 177 -11.16 2.73 15.94
CA ALA A 177 -11.47 2.22 17.27
C ALA A 177 -12.98 2.22 17.54
N GLY A 178 -13.50 1.06 17.97
CA GLY A 178 -14.93 0.87 18.29
C GLY A 178 -15.85 0.56 17.09
N PHE A 179 -15.38 0.71 15.85
CA PHE A 179 -16.18 0.48 14.64
C PHE A 179 -15.64 -0.63 13.72
N GLY A 180 -14.37 -1.03 13.90
CA GLY A 180 -13.72 -2.06 13.11
C GLY A 180 -13.12 -1.50 11.82
N GLY A 181 -13.40 -2.13 10.68
CA GLY A 181 -12.91 -1.70 9.36
C GLY A 181 -13.39 -0.30 8.99
N LEU A 182 -12.48 0.49 8.43
CA LEU A 182 -12.69 1.87 7.99
C LEU A 182 -12.33 2.00 6.52
N LEU A 183 -13.19 2.64 5.74
CA LEU A 183 -12.93 3.01 4.35
C LEU A 183 -13.34 4.47 4.15
N ILE A 184 -12.41 5.31 3.72
CA ILE A 184 -12.65 6.74 3.46
C ILE A 184 -12.27 7.05 2.02
N ARG A 185 -13.05 7.92 1.38
CA ARG A 185 -12.71 8.45 0.06
C ARG A 185 -12.39 9.93 0.09
N PHE A 186 -11.32 10.29 -0.60
CA PHE A 186 -10.88 11.66 -0.83
C PHE A 186 -10.99 12.01 -2.31
N ASN A 187 -11.29 13.27 -2.59
CA ASN A 187 -11.13 13.86 -3.91
C ASN A 187 -9.64 13.92 -4.28
N ALA A 188 -9.35 14.15 -5.57
CA ALA A 188 -7.98 14.23 -6.07
C ALA A 188 -7.15 15.34 -5.38
N ASP A 189 -7.81 16.38 -4.88
CA ASP A 189 -7.19 17.48 -4.13
C ASP A 189 -7.04 17.19 -2.62
N GLY A 190 -7.40 16.00 -2.15
CA GLY A 190 -7.28 15.61 -0.73
C GLY A 190 -8.43 16.05 0.15
N THR A 191 -9.44 16.76 -0.39
CA THR A 191 -10.67 17.04 0.36
C THR A 191 -11.51 15.77 0.51
N LEU A 192 -12.25 15.64 1.62
CA LEU A 192 -13.15 14.50 1.84
C LEU A 192 -14.27 14.46 0.78
N ASP A 193 -14.50 13.30 0.16
CA ASP A 193 -15.60 13.12 -0.78
C ASP A 193 -16.90 12.77 -0.04
N ASN A 194 -17.69 13.79 0.27
CA ASN A 194 -18.97 13.63 0.98
C ASN A 194 -20.04 12.82 0.20
N THR A 195 -19.80 12.46 -1.06
CA THR A 195 -20.71 11.61 -1.85
C THR A 195 -20.46 10.12 -1.68
N PHE A 196 -19.39 9.75 -0.96
CA PHE A 196 -19.03 8.36 -0.69
C PHE A 196 -19.63 7.87 0.62
N GLY A 197 -20.22 6.67 0.63
CA GLY A 197 -20.78 6.04 1.82
C GLY A 197 -21.71 6.99 2.59
N THR A 198 -21.46 7.15 3.88
CA THR A 198 -22.11 8.18 4.70
C THR A 198 -21.12 9.30 4.99
N ALA A 199 -21.27 10.42 4.28
CA ALA A 199 -20.43 11.62 4.42
C ALA A 199 -18.91 11.34 4.28
N GLY A 200 -18.54 10.56 3.27
CA GLY A 200 -17.16 10.20 2.96
C GLY A 200 -16.64 8.93 3.62
N ILE A 201 -17.43 8.33 4.52
CA ILE A 201 -16.99 7.25 5.41
C ILE A 201 -17.87 6.01 5.23
N VAL A 202 -17.21 4.86 5.22
CA VAL A 202 -17.81 3.53 5.34
C VAL A 202 -17.13 2.82 6.51
N THR A 203 -17.95 2.26 7.40
CA THR A 203 -17.50 1.39 8.51
C THR A 203 -17.91 -0.06 8.25
N SER A 204 -17.55 -0.99 9.16
CA SER A 204 -17.84 -2.42 9.01
C SER A 204 -19.30 -2.70 8.63
N ILE A 205 -19.48 -3.48 7.56
CA ILE A 205 -20.78 -4.01 7.11
C ILE A 205 -21.06 -5.41 7.65
N VAL A 206 -20.13 -5.97 8.42
CA VAL A 206 -20.21 -7.34 8.95
C VAL A 206 -21.03 -7.31 10.25
N PRO A 207 -22.19 -7.99 10.33
CA PRO A 207 -23.05 -7.90 11.52
C PRO A 207 -22.43 -8.56 12.75
N GLY A 208 -22.59 -7.90 13.91
CA GLY A 208 -22.18 -8.45 15.21
C GLY A 208 -20.69 -8.37 15.52
N THR A 209 -19.90 -7.67 14.70
CA THR A 209 -18.48 -7.46 14.96
C THR A 209 -18.27 -6.42 16.05
N THR A 210 -17.35 -6.69 16.97
CA THR A 210 -16.93 -5.77 18.04
C THR A 210 -15.58 -5.11 17.76
N GLY A 211 -14.97 -5.42 16.62
CA GLY A 211 -13.70 -4.89 16.15
C GLY A 211 -13.31 -5.50 14.81
N GLY A 212 -12.27 -4.96 14.18
CA GLY A 212 -11.78 -5.44 12.90
C GLY A 212 -10.98 -4.38 12.16
N VAL A 213 -10.54 -4.73 10.97
CA VAL A 213 -9.69 -3.90 10.13
C VAL A 213 -9.89 -4.30 8.67
N PHE A 214 -9.90 -3.32 7.77
CA PHE A 214 -9.63 -3.56 6.36
C PHE A 214 -8.12 -3.42 6.15
N GLU A 215 -7.47 -4.54 5.86
CA GLU A 215 -6.01 -4.64 5.70
C GLU A 215 -5.55 -4.18 4.33
N ASP A 216 -6.34 -4.43 3.29
CA ASP A 216 -6.00 -4.06 1.92
C ASP A 216 -7.24 -3.65 1.11
N VAL A 217 -7.03 -2.86 0.05
CA VAL A 217 -8.05 -2.36 -0.87
C VAL A 217 -7.59 -2.41 -2.32
N VAL A 218 -8.43 -2.95 -3.20
CA VAL A 218 -8.21 -2.94 -4.66
C VAL A 218 -9.45 -2.49 -5.41
N ILE A 219 -9.24 -1.80 -6.54
CA ILE A 219 -10.32 -1.28 -7.39
C ILE A 219 -10.47 -2.17 -8.63
N GLN A 220 -11.67 -2.72 -8.83
CA GLN A 220 -12.01 -3.46 -10.04
C GLN A 220 -12.16 -2.51 -11.24
N THR A 221 -12.04 -3.07 -12.45
CA THR A 221 -12.12 -2.30 -13.70
C THR A 221 -13.46 -1.60 -13.94
N ASP A 222 -14.53 -2.09 -13.31
CA ASP A 222 -15.86 -1.48 -13.29
C ASP A 222 -16.05 -0.44 -12.18
N GLY A 223 -15.00 -0.13 -11.42
CA GLY A 223 -15.00 0.85 -10.34
C GLY A 223 -15.48 0.33 -8.99
N LYS A 224 -15.86 -0.96 -8.89
CA LYS A 224 -16.16 -1.58 -7.59
C LYS A 224 -14.91 -1.68 -6.74
N ILE A 225 -15.11 -1.62 -5.43
CA ILE A 225 -14.04 -1.57 -4.43
C ILE A 225 -14.05 -2.87 -3.66
N ILE A 226 -12.94 -3.61 -3.68
CA ILE A 226 -12.74 -4.79 -2.85
C ILE A 226 -11.90 -4.39 -1.66
N VAL A 227 -12.32 -4.81 -0.47
CA VAL A 227 -11.50 -4.76 0.73
C VAL A 227 -11.38 -6.15 1.33
N VAL A 228 -10.24 -6.42 1.95
CA VAL A 228 -10.02 -7.66 2.69
C VAL A 228 -9.52 -7.33 4.08
N GLY A 229 -9.79 -8.21 5.04
CA GLY A 229 -9.30 -8.00 6.39
C GLY A 229 -9.81 -9.01 7.39
N SER A 230 -9.72 -8.63 8.67
CA SER A 230 -10.15 -9.48 9.77
C SER A 230 -11.10 -8.79 10.72
N PHE A 231 -12.10 -9.53 11.21
CA PHE A 231 -13.15 -9.02 12.09
C PHE A 231 -13.32 -9.93 13.30
N VAL A 232 -13.52 -9.31 14.46
CA VAL A 232 -13.68 -10.00 15.74
C VAL A 232 -15.14 -9.93 16.18
N GLY A 233 -15.69 -11.07 16.61
CA GLY A 233 -17.07 -11.18 17.10
C GLY A 233 -18.10 -11.40 15.99
N GLY A 234 -19.29 -11.90 16.36
CA GLY A 234 -20.40 -12.14 15.42
C GLY A 234 -20.32 -13.48 14.68
N MET A 235 -20.90 -13.54 13.47
CA MET A 235 -20.92 -14.71 12.57
C MET A 235 -19.65 -14.86 11.72
N ALA A 236 -18.60 -14.08 12.00
CA ALA A 236 -17.42 -14.01 11.15
C ALA A 236 -16.43 -15.15 11.46
N GLY A 237 -16.20 -16.01 10.47
CA GLY A 237 -14.83 -16.46 10.19
C GLY A 237 -14.00 -15.20 9.91
N ASN A 238 -12.83 -15.11 10.51
CA ASN A 238 -12.11 -13.85 10.61
C ASN A 238 -11.63 -13.41 9.22
N TRP A 239 -11.40 -14.34 8.29
CA TRP A 239 -11.08 -14.03 6.91
C TRP A 239 -12.30 -13.45 6.17
N THR A 240 -12.27 -12.15 5.91
CA THR A 240 -13.39 -11.44 5.28
C THR A 240 -12.95 -10.75 3.99
N VAL A 241 -13.79 -10.89 2.96
CA VAL A 241 -13.73 -10.11 1.72
C VAL A 241 -15.04 -9.35 1.60
N ALA A 242 -14.99 -8.04 1.43
CA ALA A 242 -16.17 -7.21 1.19
C ALA A 242 -16.05 -6.47 -0.13
N ARG A 243 -17.19 -6.23 -0.78
CA ARG A 243 -17.27 -5.45 -2.01
C ARG A 243 -18.25 -4.30 -1.85
N PHE A 244 -17.79 -3.12 -2.26
CA PHE A 244 -18.57 -1.91 -2.34
C PHE A 244 -18.71 -1.47 -3.80
N ASN A 245 -19.81 -0.80 -4.10
CA ASN A 245 -19.96 -0.03 -5.33
C ASN A 245 -18.99 1.15 -5.34
N SER A 246 -18.83 1.78 -6.50
CA SER A 246 -17.95 2.94 -6.64
C SER A 246 -18.33 4.10 -5.73
N ASP A 247 -19.56 4.18 -5.24
CA ASP A 247 -20.04 5.21 -4.31
C ASP A 247 -19.91 4.80 -2.82
N GLY A 248 -19.32 3.64 -2.52
CA GLY A 248 -19.13 3.16 -1.15
C GLY A 248 -20.35 2.46 -0.55
N THR A 249 -21.46 2.34 -1.28
CA THR A 249 -22.57 1.49 -0.84
C THR A 249 -22.19 0.01 -0.97
N PRO A 250 -22.64 -0.88 -0.07
CA PRO A 250 -22.35 -2.31 -0.18
C PRO A 250 -22.92 -2.89 -1.49
N ASP A 251 -22.13 -3.69 -2.21
CA ASP A 251 -22.64 -4.40 -3.38
C ASP A 251 -23.38 -5.67 -2.94
N LEU A 252 -24.70 -5.58 -2.85
CA LEU A 252 -25.55 -6.68 -2.38
C LEU A 252 -25.56 -7.92 -3.31
N SER A 253 -24.95 -7.84 -4.49
CA SER A 253 -24.73 -9.00 -5.37
C SER A 253 -23.49 -9.83 -5.01
N PHE A 254 -22.68 -9.37 -4.06
CA PHE A 254 -21.48 -10.04 -3.60
C PHE A 254 -21.70 -10.75 -2.26
N GLY A 255 -21.45 -12.06 -2.23
CA GLY A 255 -21.56 -12.88 -1.03
C GLY A 255 -22.93 -12.75 -0.36
N SER A 256 -22.91 -12.49 0.94
CA SER A 256 -24.10 -12.21 1.75
C SER A 256 -24.06 -10.76 2.22
N ASN A 257 -24.92 -9.90 1.66
CA ASN A 257 -25.01 -8.47 1.97
C ASN A 257 -23.72 -7.67 1.68
N GLY A 258 -23.00 -8.02 0.62
CA GLY A 258 -21.78 -7.31 0.20
C GLY A 258 -20.50 -7.82 0.83
N PHE A 259 -20.54 -8.94 1.57
CA PHE A 259 -19.34 -9.58 2.08
C PHE A 259 -19.41 -11.11 2.04
N THR A 260 -18.24 -11.73 2.02
CA THR A 260 -18.02 -13.15 2.23
C THR A 260 -17.09 -13.32 3.43
N SER A 261 -17.53 -14.09 4.41
CA SER A 261 -16.70 -14.59 5.50
C SER A 261 -16.35 -16.05 5.19
N THR A 262 -15.06 -16.38 5.24
CA THR A 262 -14.57 -17.72 4.94
C THR A 262 -13.90 -18.31 6.17
N ASP A 263 -14.31 -19.52 6.55
CA ASP A 263 -13.58 -20.29 7.56
C ASP A 263 -12.37 -20.95 6.88
N ILE A 264 -11.19 -20.38 7.12
CA ILE A 264 -9.92 -20.86 6.58
C ILE A 264 -9.17 -21.56 7.71
N GLY A 265 -9.46 -22.84 7.92
CA GLY A 265 -8.79 -23.65 8.94
C GLY A 265 -9.58 -24.88 9.33
N THR A 266 -9.03 -25.67 10.25
CA THR A 266 -9.67 -26.91 10.76
C THR A 266 -10.23 -26.78 12.17
N LEU A 267 -9.99 -25.66 12.88
CA LEU A 267 -10.43 -25.44 14.27
C LEU A 267 -10.80 -23.97 14.53
N SER A 268 -12.00 -23.78 15.08
CA SER A 268 -12.83 -22.57 15.03
C SER A 268 -12.62 -21.54 16.17
N SER A 269 -11.43 -21.45 16.77
CA SER A 269 -11.24 -20.63 18.00
C SER A 269 -10.12 -19.60 17.96
N LEU A 270 -9.42 -19.41 16.83
CA LEU A 270 -8.36 -18.41 16.68
C LEU A 270 -8.59 -17.58 15.40
N PRO A 271 -8.11 -16.32 15.36
CA PRO A 271 -8.32 -15.47 14.20
C PRO A 271 -7.61 -15.95 12.92
N GLU A 272 -8.34 -16.07 11.81
CA GLU A 272 -7.82 -16.07 10.44
C GLU A 272 -7.65 -14.63 9.91
N GLU A 273 -6.58 -14.35 9.18
CA GLU A 273 -6.31 -12.99 8.73
C GLU A 273 -6.11 -12.94 7.23
N ALA A 274 -7.03 -12.28 6.52
CA ALA A 274 -6.81 -11.81 5.17
C ALA A 274 -5.95 -10.53 5.23
N ARG A 275 -4.82 -10.52 4.53
CA ARG A 275 -3.80 -9.45 4.65
C ARG A 275 -3.56 -8.67 3.37
N ALA A 276 -3.68 -9.33 2.22
CA ALA A 276 -3.43 -8.71 0.92
C ALA A 276 -4.45 -9.21 -0.11
N ALA A 277 -4.82 -8.35 -1.04
CA ALA A 277 -5.69 -8.63 -2.15
C ALA A 277 -5.02 -8.23 -3.49
N ALA A 278 -5.28 -9.02 -4.52
CA ALA A 278 -4.91 -8.68 -5.88
C ALA A 278 -6.03 -9.09 -6.82
N LEU A 279 -6.12 -8.41 -7.96
CA LEU A 279 -6.99 -8.81 -9.06
C LEU A 279 -6.16 -9.55 -10.10
N ASP A 280 -6.64 -10.72 -10.54
CA ASP A 280 -6.02 -11.40 -11.67
C ASP A 280 -6.44 -10.78 -13.02
N ALA A 281 -5.87 -11.27 -14.13
CA ALA A 281 -6.15 -10.76 -15.47
C ALA A 281 -7.63 -10.88 -15.90
N ASN A 282 -8.42 -11.73 -15.22
CA ASN A 282 -9.85 -11.92 -15.46
C ASN A 282 -10.72 -11.14 -14.44
N GLY A 283 -10.10 -10.34 -13.56
CA GLY A 283 -10.78 -9.58 -12.52
C GLY A 283 -11.25 -10.41 -11.32
N ARG A 284 -10.77 -11.66 -11.17
CA ARG A 284 -11.02 -12.47 -9.97
C ARG A 284 -10.17 -11.97 -8.83
N ILE A 285 -10.70 -12.13 -7.62
CA ILE A 285 -10.08 -11.61 -6.40
C ILE A 285 -9.19 -12.72 -5.83
N VAL A 286 -7.91 -12.46 -5.68
CA VAL A 286 -6.94 -13.34 -5.02
C VAL A 286 -6.59 -12.70 -3.69
N VAL A 287 -6.73 -13.46 -2.60
CA VAL A 287 -6.51 -12.98 -1.24
C VAL A 287 -5.46 -13.86 -0.57
N ALA A 288 -4.46 -13.23 0.03
CA ALA A 288 -3.40 -13.90 0.77
C ALA A 288 -3.41 -13.49 2.24
N GLY A 289 -2.96 -14.41 3.09
CA GLY A 289 -3.00 -14.23 4.53
C GLY A 289 -2.59 -15.49 5.28
N HIS A 290 -3.06 -15.65 6.51
CA HIS A 290 -2.73 -16.82 7.31
C HIS A 290 -3.85 -17.25 8.24
N ALA A 291 -3.87 -18.54 8.55
CA ALA A 291 -4.65 -19.09 9.64
C ALA A 291 -3.74 -19.23 10.87
N ARG A 292 -3.99 -18.47 11.94
CA ARG A 292 -3.12 -18.49 13.15
C ARG A 292 -3.06 -19.87 13.82
N ASN A 293 -3.95 -20.79 13.47
CA ASN A 293 -4.02 -22.14 14.01
C ASN A 293 -3.09 -23.16 13.32
N SER A 294 -2.80 -23.00 12.03
CA SER A 294 -1.90 -23.91 11.31
C SER A 294 -0.53 -23.29 10.99
N LEU A 295 -0.37 -21.98 11.20
CA LEU A 295 0.78 -21.19 10.73
C LEU A 295 0.97 -21.28 9.21
N ASP A 296 -0.03 -21.76 8.47
CA ASP A 296 0.06 -21.87 7.03
C ASP A 296 -0.19 -20.53 6.38
N LEU A 297 0.62 -20.26 5.36
CA LEU A 297 0.30 -19.26 4.35
C LEU A 297 -0.92 -19.76 3.58
N VAL A 298 -1.96 -18.93 3.52
CA VAL A 298 -3.16 -19.24 2.75
C VAL A 298 -3.32 -18.28 1.60
N VAL A 299 -3.70 -18.84 0.46
CA VAL A 299 -4.18 -18.09 -0.69
C VAL A 299 -5.55 -18.62 -1.05
N ALA A 300 -6.53 -17.73 -1.12
CA ALA A 300 -7.89 -18.03 -1.56
C ALA A 300 -8.23 -17.18 -2.80
N ARG A 301 -8.95 -17.75 -3.74
CA ARG A 301 -9.47 -17.03 -4.91
C ARG A 301 -10.98 -16.97 -4.83
N TYR A 302 -11.56 -15.83 -5.17
CA TYR A 302 -12.99 -15.59 -5.15
C TYR A 302 -13.48 -15.20 -6.53
N LEU A 303 -14.67 -15.68 -6.86
CA LEU A 303 -15.42 -15.30 -8.05
C LEU A 303 -16.06 -13.91 -7.88
N SER A 304 -16.57 -13.36 -8.97
CA SER A 304 -17.23 -12.04 -8.98
C SER A 304 -18.52 -11.99 -8.18
N ASP A 305 -19.07 -13.12 -7.75
CA ASP A 305 -20.22 -13.19 -6.84
C ASP A 305 -19.80 -13.36 -5.37
N GLY A 306 -18.50 -13.37 -5.08
CA GLY A 306 -17.96 -13.54 -3.73
C GLY A 306 -17.90 -14.98 -3.24
N SER A 307 -18.28 -15.97 -4.03
CA SER A 307 -18.05 -17.38 -3.71
C SER A 307 -16.58 -17.77 -3.92
N LEU A 308 -16.11 -18.78 -3.16
CA LEU A 308 -14.78 -19.34 -3.36
C LEU A 308 -14.66 -20.01 -4.73
N ASP A 309 -13.59 -19.70 -5.44
CA ASP A 309 -13.23 -20.34 -6.71
C ASP A 309 -12.50 -21.66 -6.42
N ALA A 310 -13.21 -22.77 -6.55
CA ALA A 310 -12.70 -24.12 -6.27
C ALA A 310 -12.02 -24.81 -7.47
N ALA A 311 -11.84 -24.10 -8.60
CA ALA A 311 -11.35 -24.66 -9.86
C ALA A 311 -9.85 -24.40 -10.15
#